data_AF-A0A087MLZ2-F1
#
_entry.id   AF-A0A087MLZ2-F1
#
_cell.length_a   1.000
_cell.length_b   1.000
_cell.length_c   1.000
_cell.angle_alpha   90.00
_cell.angle_beta   90.00
_cell.angle_gamma   90.00
#
_symmetry.space_group_name_H-M   'P 1'
#
loop_
_entity.id
_entity.type
_entity.pdbx_description
1 polymer ?
#
loop_
_entity_poly.entity_id
_entity_poly.type
_entity_poly.pdbx_seq_one_letter_code
_entity_poly.pdbx_strand_id
1 'polypeptide(L)'
;MTIEQMEEYLEVVMCNYNAHPTSAHYGKSPLQFLREESEFALRRIDASVSASWRNLLKIELSVPVRARDGHPPHIHYLKVEYTNDLLRAADMLVGKDIVITVDLTDLRTVEAQAFGGIPLGTLFARGPWATFVHDERLRKRLNREIEDGNFHWEEGKDPEQIVNQLLRRAKHSAAAEPDRPKSPPPKRTEAKPSRAPRLIADVAKSMDFDIEAILGAKLKG
;
A
#
# COMPACT_ATOMS: atom_id res chain seq x y z
N MET A 1 -33.33 -1.64 1.59
CA MET A 1 -32.33 -2.35 2.40
C MET A 1 -31.11 -1.45 2.48
N THR A 2 -30.85 -0.89 3.65
CA THR A 2 -29.63 -0.08 3.90
C THR A 2 -28.43 -1.00 4.19
N ILE A 3 -27.22 -0.44 4.31
CA ILE A 3 -26.02 -1.22 4.65
C ILE A 3 -26.14 -1.80 6.06
N GLU A 4 -26.64 -0.99 7.00
CA GLU A 4 -26.82 -1.37 8.40
C GLU A 4 -27.80 -2.55 8.52
N GLN A 5 -28.88 -2.52 7.75
CA GLN A 5 -29.85 -3.62 7.71
C GLN A 5 -29.26 -4.92 7.11
N MET A 6 -28.32 -4.81 6.17
CA MET A 6 -27.64 -5.97 5.61
C MET A 6 -26.67 -6.57 6.63
N GLU A 7 -25.93 -5.74 7.37
CA GLU A 7 -25.02 -6.16 8.43
C GLU A 7 -25.79 -6.90 9.54
N GLU A 8 -26.91 -6.35 10.01
CA GLU A 8 -27.76 -6.98 11.01
C GLU A 8 -28.27 -8.35 10.53
N TYR A 9 -28.75 -8.44 9.27
CA TYR A 9 -29.20 -9.70 8.71
C TYR A 9 -28.07 -10.74 8.60
N LEU A 10 -26.89 -10.29 8.18
CA LEU A 10 -25.71 -11.15 8.07
C LEU A 10 -25.30 -11.69 9.44
N GLU A 11 -25.30 -10.84 10.48
CA GLU A 11 -25.02 -11.26 11.86
C GLU A 11 -25.98 -12.37 12.30
N VAL A 12 -27.29 -12.18 12.09
CA VAL A 12 -28.31 -13.18 12.44
C VAL A 12 -28.09 -14.49 11.68
N VAL A 13 -27.81 -14.43 10.38
CA VAL A 13 -27.54 -15.62 9.55
C VAL A 13 -26.31 -16.37 10.05
N MET A 14 -25.21 -15.65 10.35
CA MET A 14 -23.97 -16.25 10.84
C MET A 14 -24.15 -16.86 12.24
N CYS A 15 -24.89 -16.18 13.12
CA CYS A 15 -25.21 -16.70 14.45
C CYS A 15 -26.04 -17.98 14.36
N ASN A 16 -27.06 -17.99 13.51
CA ASN A 16 -27.89 -19.16 13.28
C ASN A 16 -27.07 -20.31 12.70
N TYR A 17 -26.25 -20.05 11.66
CA TYR A 17 -25.38 -21.07 11.09
C TYR A 17 -24.46 -21.71 12.14
N ASN A 18 -23.82 -20.89 12.98
CA ASN A 18 -22.90 -21.34 14.02
C ASN A 18 -23.59 -22.11 15.16
N ALA A 19 -24.89 -21.84 15.41
CA ALA A 19 -25.68 -22.48 16.47
C ALA A 19 -26.38 -23.77 16.01
N HIS A 20 -26.64 -23.95 14.72
CA HIS A 20 -27.41 -25.09 14.22
C HIS A 20 -26.52 -26.30 13.87
N PRO A 21 -26.98 -27.53 14.18
CA PRO A 21 -26.33 -28.75 13.74
C PRO A 21 -26.13 -28.82 12.23
N THR A 22 -24.94 -29.23 11.80
CA THR A 22 -24.62 -29.43 10.39
C THR A 22 -24.07 -30.82 10.16
N SER A 23 -24.38 -31.40 8.99
CA SER A 23 -23.89 -32.74 8.62
C SER A 23 -22.38 -32.80 8.51
N ALA A 24 -21.73 -31.68 8.15
CA ALA A 24 -20.28 -31.54 8.07
C ALA A 24 -19.55 -31.80 9.41
N HIS A 25 -20.21 -31.54 10.54
CA HIS A 25 -19.66 -31.74 11.88
C HIS A 25 -20.35 -32.92 12.60
N TYR A 26 -20.74 -33.96 11.86
CA TYR A 26 -21.37 -35.18 12.39
C TYR A 26 -22.62 -34.92 13.25
N GLY A 27 -23.43 -33.93 12.85
CA GLY A 27 -24.65 -33.57 13.58
C GLY A 27 -24.42 -32.65 14.78
N LYS A 28 -23.23 -32.07 14.93
CA LYS A 28 -22.93 -31.00 15.88
C LYS A 28 -23.02 -29.63 15.21
N SER A 29 -23.26 -28.58 15.99
CA SER A 29 -23.12 -27.22 15.47
C SER A 29 -21.63 -26.82 15.42
N PRO A 30 -21.24 -25.86 14.55
CA PRO A 30 -19.87 -25.36 14.52
C PRO A 30 -19.35 -24.92 15.91
N LEU A 31 -20.20 -24.28 16.72
CA LEU A 31 -19.83 -23.89 18.09
C LEU A 31 -19.59 -25.08 19.02
N GLN A 32 -20.39 -26.15 18.91
CA GLN A 32 -20.17 -27.36 19.70
C GLN A 32 -18.87 -28.05 19.30
N PHE A 33 -18.63 -28.16 17.99
CA PHE A 33 -17.40 -28.73 17.44
C PHE A 33 -16.16 -28.00 17.96
N LEU A 34 -16.15 -26.66 17.88
CA LEU A 34 -15.03 -25.84 18.37
C LEU A 34 -14.79 -25.95 19.89
N ARG A 35 -15.83 -26.18 20.69
CA ARG A 35 -15.69 -26.33 22.16
C ARG A 35 -15.09 -27.67 22.57
N GLU A 36 -15.29 -28.70 21.77
CA GLU A 36 -14.74 -30.03 22.03
C GLU A 36 -13.29 -30.17 21.56
N GLU A 37 -12.86 -29.28 20.67
CA GLU A 37 -11.49 -29.24 20.19
C GLU A 37 -10.51 -28.91 21.33
N SER A 38 -9.35 -29.57 21.32
CA SER A 38 -8.38 -29.38 22.40
C SER A 38 -7.89 -27.92 22.47
N GLU A 39 -7.73 -27.38 23.68
CA GLU A 39 -7.11 -26.05 23.89
C GLU A 39 -5.73 -25.95 23.24
N PHE A 40 -5.02 -27.07 23.07
CA PHE A 40 -3.73 -27.13 22.36
C PHE A 40 -3.84 -26.85 20.86
N ALA A 41 -5.00 -27.09 20.24
CA ALA A 41 -5.26 -26.74 18.85
C ALA A 41 -5.51 -25.23 18.67
N LEU A 42 -5.91 -24.53 19.74
CA LEU A 42 -6.18 -23.09 19.74
C LEU A 42 -4.97 -22.30 20.25
N ARG A 43 -4.11 -21.84 19.34
CA ARG A 43 -3.01 -20.97 19.71
C ARG A 43 -3.50 -19.53 19.89
N ARG A 44 -3.39 -18.99 21.10
CA ARG A 44 -3.62 -17.57 21.34
C ARG A 44 -2.56 -16.74 20.62
N ILE A 45 -3.01 -15.79 19.83
CA ILE A 45 -2.13 -14.84 19.16
C ILE A 45 -1.60 -13.86 20.22
N ASP A 46 -0.37 -13.41 20.04
CA ASP A 46 0.22 -12.37 20.89
C ASP A 46 -0.62 -11.09 20.82
N ALA A 47 -1.05 -10.58 21.97
CA ALA A 47 -1.83 -9.34 22.05
C ALA A 47 -0.96 -8.08 22.16
N SER A 48 0.37 -8.22 22.24
CA SER A 48 1.31 -7.11 22.41
C SER A 48 1.27 -6.08 21.27
N VAL A 49 1.61 -4.83 21.56
CA VAL A 49 1.68 -3.76 20.54
C VAL A 49 2.65 -4.13 19.41
N SER A 50 3.68 -4.92 19.70
CA SER A 50 4.66 -5.44 18.74
C SER A 50 4.21 -6.68 17.98
N ALA A 51 2.99 -7.18 18.20
CA ALA A 51 2.54 -8.43 17.60
C ALA A 51 2.48 -8.31 16.07
N SER A 52 3.02 -9.31 15.37
CA SER A 52 3.17 -9.31 13.91
C SER A 52 1.86 -9.15 13.14
N TRP A 53 0.74 -9.60 13.70
CA TRP A 53 -0.58 -9.44 13.08
C TRP A 53 -1.01 -7.96 12.97
N ARG A 54 -0.45 -7.05 13.78
CA ARG A 54 -0.67 -5.61 13.63
C ARG A 54 0.01 -5.03 12.39
N ASN A 55 0.95 -5.77 11.79
CA ASN A 55 1.61 -5.40 10.55
C ASN A 55 0.94 -6.03 9.31
N LEU A 56 -0.24 -6.66 9.42
CA LEU A 56 -0.92 -7.29 8.27
C LEU A 56 -1.26 -6.31 7.14
N LEU A 57 -1.48 -5.05 7.48
CA LEU A 57 -1.73 -3.96 6.52
C LEU A 57 -0.48 -3.14 6.22
N LYS A 58 0.68 -3.58 6.71
CA LYS A 58 1.96 -2.95 6.41
C LYS A 58 2.65 -3.68 5.28
N ILE A 59 3.23 -2.92 4.35
CA ILE A 59 4.02 -3.45 3.25
C ILE A 59 5.44 -2.90 3.31
N GLU A 60 6.41 -3.73 2.93
CA GLU A 60 7.80 -3.32 2.78
C GLU A 60 8.11 -3.05 1.30
N LEU A 61 8.77 -1.92 1.03
CA LEU A 61 9.13 -1.49 -0.32
C LEU A 61 10.57 -0.98 -0.33
N SER A 62 11.33 -1.34 -1.36
CA SER A 62 12.63 -0.73 -1.64
C SER A 62 12.42 0.55 -2.46
N VAL A 63 12.92 1.68 -1.96
CA VAL A 63 12.81 2.99 -2.62
C VAL A 63 14.16 3.70 -2.66
N PRO A 64 14.52 4.35 -3.78
CA PRO A 64 15.75 5.10 -3.86
C PRO A 64 15.62 6.43 -3.12
N VAL A 65 16.63 6.79 -2.34
CA VAL A 65 16.77 8.13 -1.78
C VAL A 65 17.20 9.08 -2.89
N ARG A 66 16.49 10.20 -3.00
CA ARG A 66 16.76 11.26 -3.96
C ARG A 66 17.16 12.53 -3.24
N ALA A 67 17.99 13.32 -3.91
CA ALA A 67 18.21 14.71 -3.59
C ALA A 67 18.02 15.52 -4.87
N ARG A 68 17.56 16.76 -4.73
CA ARG A 68 17.48 17.74 -5.81
C ARG A 68 18.34 18.92 -5.41
N ASP A 69 18.88 19.66 -6.38
CA ASP A 69 19.68 20.85 -6.09
C ASP A 69 18.97 21.78 -5.10
N GLY A 70 19.64 22.11 -4.01
CA GLY A 70 19.11 22.93 -2.92
C GLY A 70 18.03 22.26 -2.04
N HIS A 71 17.73 20.98 -2.24
CA HIS A 71 16.75 20.22 -1.47
C HIS A 71 17.41 19.03 -0.76
N PRO A 72 17.14 18.84 0.54
CA PRO A 72 17.76 17.77 1.31
C PRO A 72 17.26 16.38 0.84
N PRO A 73 17.99 15.31 1.21
CA PRO A 73 17.58 13.94 0.88
C PRO A 73 16.15 13.60 1.32
N HIS A 74 15.43 12.94 0.43
CA HIS A 74 14.05 12.50 0.62
C HIS A 74 13.79 11.23 -0.20
N ILE A 75 12.69 10.54 0.10
CA ILE A 75 12.17 9.47 -0.76
C ILE A 75 10.87 9.93 -1.40
N HIS A 76 10.49 9.30 -2.52
CA HIS A 76 9.16 9.47 -3.09
C HIS A 76 8.34 8.21 -2.95
N TYR A 77 7.13 8.36 -2.41
CA TYR A 77 6.12 7.32 -2.41
C TYR A 77 4.75 7.94 -2.73
N LEU A 78 4.03 7.33 -3.68
CA LEU A 78 2.72 7.81 -4.17
C LEU A 78 2.69 9.33 -4.45
N LYS A 79 3.65 9.80 -5.26
CA LYS A 79 3.83 11.20 -5.68
C LYS A 79 4.05 12.21 -4.55
N VAL A 80 4.44 11.73 -3.35
CA VAL A 80 4.77 12.60 -2.22
C VAL A 80 6.16 12.31 -1.70
N GLU A 81 6.82 13.39 -1.30
CA GLU A 81 8.11 13.37 -0.65
C GLU A 81 7.96 13.00 0.83
N TYR A 82 8.74 12.02 1.28
CA TYR A 82 8.87 11.70 2.70
C TYR A 82 10.29 11.97 3.16
N THR A 83 10.43 12.56 4.33
CA THR A 83 11.74 12.91 4.90
C THR A 83 11.65 13.05 6.41
N ASN A 84 12.81 13.07 7.08
CA ASN A 84 12.97 13.42 8.48
C ASN A 84 14.37 14.03 8.69
N ASP A 85 14.67 14.56 9.87
CA ASP A 85 15.95 15.24 10.10
C ASP A 85 17.16 14.31 9.93
N LEU A 86 17.01 13.02 10.25
CA LEU A 86 18.08 12.03 10.06
C LEU A 86 18.39 11.79 8.58
N LEU A 87 17.37 11.55 7.76
CA LEU A 87 17.51 11.35 6.32
C LEU A 87 18.06 12.63 5.66
N ARG A 88 17.59 13.80 6.10
CA ARG A 88 18.08 15.10 5.60
C ARG A 88 19.57 15.33 5.86
N ALA A 89 20.13 14.72 6.91
CA ALA A 89 21.55 14.78 7.23
C ALA A 89 22.37 13.63 6.57
N ALA A 90 21.69 12.64 5.99
CA ALA A 90 22.31 11.43 5.46
C ALA A 90 22.59 11.50 3.96
N ASP A 91 23.39 12.49 3.53
CA ASP A 91 23.75 12.68 2.11
C ASP A 91 24.40 11.44 1.49
N MET A 92 25.08 10.63 2.31
CA MET A 92 25.69 9.35 1.90
C MET A 92 24.68 8.29 1.40
N LEU A 93 23.38 8.48 1.67
CA LEU A 93 22.31 7.60 1.22
C LEU A 93 21.72 8.02 -0.13
N VAL A 94 22.02 9.21 -0.64
CA VAL A 94 21.51 9.69 -1.94
C VAL A 94 21.91 8.72 -3.06
N GLY A 95 20.94 8.31 -3.87
CA GLY A 95 21.11 7.33 -4.94
C GLY A 95 21.14 5.88 -4.48
N LYS A 96 21.09 5.60 -3.16
CA LYS A 96 20.97 4.25 -2.61
C LYS A 96 19.52 3.94 -2.29
N ASP A 97 19.21 2.65 -2.37
CA ASP A 97 17.91 2.13 -1.96
C ASP A 97 17.85 1.96 -0.44
N ILE A 98 16.70 2.33 0.13
CA ILE A 98 16.33 2.06 1.51
C ILE A 98 15.02 1.29 1.54
N VAL A 99 14.80 0.52 2.61
CA VAL A 99 13.54 -0.19 2.82
C VAL A 99 12.60 0.70 3.62
N ILE A 100 11.38 0.87 3.15
CA ILE A 100 10.31 1.51 3.89
C ILE A 100 9.23 0.51 4.25
N THR A 101 8.71 0.63 5.47
CA THR A 101 7.51 -0.05 5.93
C THR A 101 6.35 0.95 5.94
N VAL A 102 5.34 0.67 5.14
CA VAL A 102 4.20 1.55 4.90
C VAL A 102 2.95 0.95 5.48
N ASP A 103 2.24 1.68 6.35
CA ASP A 103 0.89 1.33 6.77
C ASP A 103 -0.11 1.77 5.70
N LEU A 104 -0.81 0.81 5.08
CA LEU A 104 -1.77 1.09 4.01
C LEU A 104 -3.01 1.88 4.46
N THR A 105 -3.24 1.97 5.77
CA THR A 105 -4.38 2.70 6.37
C THR A 105 -4.04 4.14 6.75
N ASP A 106 -2.77 4.43 7.01
CA ASP A 106 -2.29 5.76 7.37
C ASP A 106 -0.96 6.09 6.68
N LEU A 107 -1.06 6.85 5.59
CA LEU A 107 0.07 7.27 4.76
C LEU A 107 0.70 8.60 5.19
N ARG A 108 0.38 9.13 6.38
CA ARG A 108 1.08 10.34 6.88
C ARG A 108 2.54 10.08 7.17
N THR A 109 2.87 8.85 7.53
CA THR A 109 4.20 8.44 7.96
C THR A 109 4.59 7.09 7.38
N VAL A 110 5.88 6.88 7.21
CA VAL A 110 6.46 5.57 6.88
C VAL A 110 7.66 5.31 7.79
N GLU A 111 7.89 4.06 8.18
CA GLU A 111 9.13 3.69 8.88
C GLU A 111 10.20 3.36 7.84
N ALA A 112 11.43 3.82 8.06
CA ALA A 112 12.52 3.63 7.12
C ALA A 112 13.72 2.92 7.76
N GLN A 113 14.38 2.08 6.96
CA GLN A 113 15.59 1.34 7.30
C GLN A 113 16.58 1.44 6.15
N ALA A 114 17.81 1.84 6.43
CA ALA A 114 18.91 1.82 5.47
C ALA A 114 19.43 0.39 5.23
N PHE A 115 20.33 0.26 4.27
CA PHE A 115 21.04 -1.00 4.02
C PHE A 115 21.66 -1.58 5.30
N GLY A 116 21.52 -2.90 5.48
CA GLY A 116 21.99 -3.60 6.67
C GLY A 116 21.05 -3.50 7.88
N GLY A 117 19.83 -2.99 7.71
CA GLY A 117 18.81 -2.95 8.77
C GLY A 117 18.98 -1.79 9.76
N ILE A 118 19.79 -0.79 9.41
CA ILE A 118 20.00 0.39 10.27
C ILE A 118 18.70 1.23 10.25
N PRO A 119 18.02 1.43 11.39
CA PRO A 119 16.78 2.19 11.42
C PRO A 119 17.05 3.67 11.16
N LEU A 120 16.34 4.24 10.17
CA LEU A 120 16.31 5.68 9.90
C LEU A 120 15.17 6.39 10.65
N GLY A 121 14.31 5.62 11.30
CA GLY A 121 13.15 6.10 12.04
C GLY A 121 11.96 6.42 11.13
N THR A 122 11.03 7.21 11.66
CA THR A 122 9.81 7.60 10.96
C THR A 122 10.10 8.76 9.99
N LEU A 123 9.72 8.59 8.73
CA LEU A 123 9.70 9.63 7.72
C LEU A 123 8.28 10.19 7.61
N PHE A 124 8.18 11.52 7.50
CA PHE A 124 6.90 12.22 7.42
C PHE A 124 6.63 12.64 5.97
N ALA A 125 5.39 12.45 5.52
CA ALA A 125 4.92 13.01 4.27
C ALA A 125 5.06 14.54 4.28
N ARG A 126 5.30 15.15 3.12
CA ARG A 126 5.34 16.61 3.01
C ARG A 126 3.97 17.24 2.69
N GLY A 127 3.82 18.48 3.15
CA GLY A 127 2.69 19.35 2.82
C GLY A 127 1.38 18.89 3.47
N PRO A 128 0.23 19.15 2.83
CA PRO A 128 -1.11 18.81 3.33
C PRO A 128 -1.27 17.33 3.69
N TRP A 129 -0.47 16.47 3.09
CA TRP A 129 -0.51 15.04 3.29
C TRP A 129 0.00 14.58 4.66
N ALA A 130 0.70 15.42 5.39
CA ALA A 130 1.11 15.12 6.76
C ALA A 130 -0.02 15.31 7.78
N THR A 131 -1.07 16.08 7.43
CA THR A 131 -1.97 16.67 8.43
C THR A 131 -3.23 15.85 8.68
N PHE A 132 -3.63 14.96 7.77
CA PHE A 132 -4.86 14.18 7.88
C PHE A 132 -4.63 12.70 7.55
N VAL A 133 -5.36 11.81 8.23
CA VAL A 133 -5.27 10.36 8.02
C VAL A 133 -5.90 10.01 6.68
N HIS A 134 -5.22 9.17 5.90
CA HIS A 134 -5.74 8.69 4.63
C HIS A 134 -5.03 7.41 4.18
N ASP A 135 -5.76 6.60 3.41
CA ASP A 135 -5.31 5.32 2.90
C ASP A 135 -4.73 5.43 1.47
N GLU A 136 -4.17 4.33 0.98
CA GLU A 136 -3.59 4.22 -0.36
C GLU A 136 -4.61 4.51 -1.48
N ARG A 137 -5.87 4.17 -1.27
CA ARG A 137 -6.94 4.33 -2.27
C ARG A 137 -7.29 5.80 -2.45
N LEU A 138 -7.55 6.51 -1.36
CA LEU A 138 -7.84 7.94 -1.36
C LEU A 138 -6.64 8.71 -1.93
N ARG A 139 -5.43 8.33 -1.53
CA ARG A 139 -4.18 8.89 -2.06
C ARG A 139 -4.10 8.81 -3.58
N LYS A 140 -4.24 7.60 -4.15
CA LYS A 140 -4.19 7.36 -5.60
C LYS A 140 -5.27 8.14 -6.35
N ARG A 141 -6.48 8.21 -5.78
CA ARG A 141 -7.59 8.96 -6.35
C ARG A 141 -7.29 10.46 -6.40
N LEU A 142 -6.93 11.07 -5.28
CA LEU A 142 -6.60 12.50 -5.20
C LEU A 142 -5.43 12.86 -6.11
N ASN A 143 -4.39 12.01 -6.16
CA ASN A 143 -3.27 12.18 -7.05
C ASN A 143 -3.67 12.18 -8.54
N ARG A 144 -4.73 11.47 -8.93
CA ARG A 144 -5.28 11.52 -10.28
C ARG A 144 -6.05 12.82 -10.51
N GLU A 145 -6.90 13.22 -9.57
CA GLU A 145 -7.66 14.48 -9.68
C GLU A 145 -6.74 15.71 -9.73
N ILE A 146 -5.59 15.67 -9.05
CA ILE A 146 -4.55 16.70 -9.15
C ILE A 146 -3.93 16.73 -10.55
N GLU A 147 -3.60 15.57 -11.12
CA GLU A 147 -3.05 15.47 -12.47
C GLU A 147 -4.05 15.94 -13.54
N ASP A 148 -5.33 15.62 -13.35
CA ASP A 148 -6.41 16.03 -14.25
C ASP A 148 -6.78 17.51 -14.07
N GLY A 149 -6.22 18.20 -13.05
CA GLY A 149 -6.48 19.60 -12.76
C GLY A 149 -7.80 19.89 -12.04
N ASN A 150 -8.52 18.84 -11.62
CA ASN A 150 -9.82 18.94 -10.95
C ASN A 150 -9.71 19.23 -9.44
N PHE A 151 -8.54 19.03 -8.86
CA PHE A 151 -8.28 19.22 -7.44
C PHE A 151 -7.00 20.03 -7.22
N HIS A 152 -7.07 20.98 -6.29
CA HIS A 152 -5.92 21.73 -5.81
C HIS A 152 -6.03 21.93 -4.30
N TRP A 153 -4.89 22.04 -3.64
CA TRP A 153 -4.83 22.40 -2.24
C TRP A 153 -5.05 23.91 -2.10
N GLU A 154 -5.99 24.30 -1.24
CA GLU A 154 -6.25 25.69 -0.91
C GLU A 154 -5.45 26.10 0.33
N GLU A 155 -4.77 27.24 0.26
CA GLU A 155 -3.98 27.76 1.37
C GLU A 155 -4.87 28.23 2.52
N GLY A 156 -4.48 27.92 3.77
CA GLY A 156 -5.21 28.32 4.97
C GLY A 156 -6.48 27.53 5.29
N LYS A 157 -6.92 26.62 4.42
CA LYS A 157 -8.01 25.68 4.71
C LYS A 157 -7.47 24.35 5.21
N ASP A 158 -8.25 23.70 6.07
CA ASP A 158 -7.93 22.36 6.56
C ASP A 158 -7.99 21.34 5.40
N PRO A 159 -6.89 20.62 5.10
CA PRO A 159 -6.84 19.62 4.03
C PRO A 159 -7.94 18.56 4.11
N GLU A 160 -8.32 18.13 5.31
CA GLU A 160 -9.37 17.13 5.48
C GLU A 160 -10.73 17.66 4.99
N GLN A 161 -11.03 18.93 5.26
CA GLN A 161 -12.26 19.57 4.80
C GLN A 161 -12.31 19.66 3.27
N ILE A 162 -11.20 20.01 2.62
CA ILE A 162 -11.10 20.11 1.16
C ILE A 162 -11.37 18.74 0.53
N VAL A 163 -10.73 17.69 1.05
CA VAL A 163 -10.94 16.31 0.57
C VAL A 163 -12.39 15.88 0.76
N ASN A 164 -12.99 16.14 1.92
CA ASN A 164 -14.38 15.81 2.19
C ASN A 164 -15.35 16.52 1.24
N GLN A 165 -15.09 17.78 0.88
CA GLN A 165 -15.87 18.52 -0.11
C GLN A 165 -15.78 17.87 -1.51
N LEU A 166 -14.59 17.47 -1.95
CA LEU A 166 -14.41 16.75 -3.21
C LEU A 166 -15.21 15.43 -3.20
N LEU A 167 -15.09 14.65 -2.13
CA LEU A 167 -15.80 13.37 -1.99
C LEU A 167 -17.33 13.56 -2.03
N ARG A 168 -17.85 14.63 -1.43
CA ARG A 168 -19.27 14.99 -1.52
C ARG A 168 -19.67 15.38 -2.94
N ARG A 169 -18.90 16.24 -3.61
CA ARG A 169 -19.15 16.65 -4.99
C ARG A 169 -19.23 15.44 -5.93
N ALA A 170 -18.30 14.50 -5.79
CA ALA A 170 -18.28 13.27 -6.59
C ALA A 170 -19.51 12.37 -6.34
N LYS A 171 -20.02 12.32 -5.09
CA LYS A 171 -21.27 11.61 -4.78
C LYS A 171 -22.48 12.29 -5.42
N HIS A 172 -22.53 13.63 -5.39
CA HIS A 172 -23.62 14.38 -6.01
C HIS A 172 -23.58 14.31 -7.54
N SER A 173 -22.40 14.33 -8.18
CA SER A 173 -22.29 14.12 -9.63
C SER A 173 -22.70 12.71 -10.02
N ALA A 174 -22.35 11.70 -9.22
CA ALA A 174 -22.79 10.32 -9.45
C ALA A 174 -24.31 10.13 -9.25
N ALA A 175 -24.94 10.93 -8.38
CA ALA A 175 -26.39 10.93 -8.17
C ALA A 175 -27.16 11.78 -9.21
N ALA A 176 -26.49 12.72 -9.88
CA ALA A 176 -27.09 13.65 -10.83
C ALA A 176 -26.91 13.25 -12.31
N GLU A 177 -26.27 12.12 -12.61
CA GLU A 177 -26.11 11.59 -13.97
C GLU A 177 -27.17 10.50 -14.24
N PRO A 178 -28.37 10.83 -14.74
CA PRO A 178 -29.30 9.82 -15.21
C PRO A 178 -28.81 9.24 -16.55
N ASP A 179 -28.80 7.92 -16.61
CA ASP A 179 -28.76 7.04 -17.79
C ASP A 179 -27.96 7.56 -19.00
N ARG A 180 -26.62 7.51 -18.88
CA ARG A 180 -25.75 7.59 -20.05
C ARG A 180 -25.80 6.23 -20.77
N PRO A 181 -26.26 6.14 -22.04
CA PRO A 181 -26.29 4.87 -22.74
C PRO A 181 -24.87 4.33 -22.82
N LYS A 182 -24.68 3.09 -22.33
CA LYS A 182 -23.41 2.36 -22.41
C LYS A 182 -22.93 2.41 -23.86
N SER A 183 -21.78 3.05 -24.10
CA SER A 183 -21.10 2.95 -25.38
C SER A 183 -20.81 1.46 -25.67
N PRO A 184 -21.05 0.98 -26.89
CA PRO A 184 -20.78 -0.41 -27.23
C PRO A 184 -19.28 -0.70 -27.03
N PRO A 185 -18.92 -1.92 -26.58
CA PRO A 185 -17.54 -2.28 -26.33
C PRO A 185 -16.71 -2.07 -27.61
N PRO A 186 -15.46 -1.58 -27.49
CA PRO A 186 -14.62 -1.37 -28.65
C PRO A 186 -14.45 -2.69 -29.41
N LYS A 187 -14.69 -2.66 -30.73
CA LYS A 187 -14.40 -3.79 -31.61
C LYS A 187 -12.94 -4.18 -31.41
N ARG A 188 -12.73 -5.43 -31.01
CA ARG A 188 -11.42 -6.06 -30.81
C ARG A 188 -10.65 -6.00 -32.13
N THR A 189 -9.82 -4.98 -32.31
CA THR A 189 -8.82 -4.96 -33.38
C THR A 189 -7.75 -5.97 -33.04
N GLU A 190 -7.38 -6.77 -34.02
CA GLU A 190 -6.38 -7.84 -33.89
C GLU A 190 -5.07 -7.28 -33.34
N ALA A 191 -4.60 -7.89 -32.25
CA ALA A 191 -3.35 -7.52 -31.61
C ALA A 191 -2.19 -7.85 -32.55
N LYS A 192 -1.33 -6.86 -32.83
CA LYS A 192 0.00 -7.11 -33.40
C LYS A 192 0.74 -8.12 -32.50
N PRO A 193 1.49 -9.08 -33.06
CA PRO A 193 2.16 -10.09 -32.26
C PRO A 193 3.13 -9.42 -31.28
N SER A 194 2.84 -9.57 -29.99
CA SER A 194 3.73 -9.18 -28.90
C SER A 194 5.00 -10.02 -28.99
N ARG A 195 6.16 -9.35 -28.99
CA ARG A 195 7.47 -10.00 -28.87
C ARG A 195 7.48 -10.87 -27.61
N ALA A 196 7.93 -12.11 -27.74
CA ALA A 196 7.99 -13.06 -26.62
C ALA A 196 8.81 -12.47 -25.44
N PRO A 197 8.42 -12.73 -24.19
CA PRO A 197 9.20 -12.31 -23.04
C PRO A 197 10.56 -13.03 -23.06
N ARG A 198 11.65 -12.26 -22.98
CA ARG A 198 13.00 -12.82 -22.82
C ARG A 198 13.09 -13.46 -21.44
N LEU A 199 13.53 -14.72 -21.38
CA LEU A 199 13.83 -15.39 -20.11
C LEU A 199 15.03 -14.70 -19.47
N ILE A 200 15.09 -14.67 -18.13
CA ILE A 200 16.18 -14.03 -17.36
C ILE A 200 17.56 -14.59 -17.77
N ALA A 201 17.63 -15.85 -18.20
CA ALA A 201 18.85 -16.48 -18.72
C ALA A 201 19.39 -15.82 -20.01
N ASP A 202 18.54 -15.21 -20.83
CA ASP A 202 18.95 -14.56 -22.08
C ASP A 202 19.55 -13.16 -21.85
N VAL A 203 19.24 -12.53 -20.73
CA VAL A 203 19.84 -11.25 -20.31
C VAL A 203 21.27 -11.47 -19.81
N ALA A 204 21.50 -12.56 -19.08
CA ALA A 204 22.80 -12.91 -18.50
C ALA A 204 23.88 -13.25 -19.55
N LYS A 205 23.48 -13.76 -20.73
CA LYS A 205 24.42 -14.03 -21.85
C LYS A 205 24.87 -12.79 -22.61
N SER A 206 24.18 -11.65 -22.45
CA SER A 206 24.46 -10.41 -23.20
C SER A 206 25.35 -9.42 -22.45
N MET A 207 25.70 -9.74 -21.19
CA MET A 207 26.63 -8.95 -20.40
C MET A 207 27.92 -9.76 -20.30
N ASP A 208 28.87 -9.48 -21.20
CA ASP A 208 30.27 -9.84 -21.00
C ASP A 208 30.75 -9.04 -19.77
N PHE A 209 30.56 -9.61 -18.58
CA PHE A 209 31.12 -9.11 -17.34
C PHE A 209 32.59 -9.50 -17.28
N ASP A 210 33.45 -8.55 -17.59
CA ASP A 210 34.90 -8.73 -17.53
C ASP A 210 35.34 -8.71 -16.05
N ILE A 211 35.34 -9.89 -15.43
CA ILE A 211 35.63 -10.07 -13.99
C ILE A 211 37.05 -9.60 -13.63
N GLU A 212 38.01 -9.68 -14.57
CA GLU A 212 39.38 -9.18 -14.37
C GLU A 212 39.47 -7.64 -14.29
N ALA A 213 38.55 -6.92 -14.94
CA ALA A 213 38.49 -5.45 -14.86
C ALA A 213 37.95 -4.96 -13.50
N ILE A 214 37.09 -5.75 -12.84
CA ILE A 214 36.52 -5.44 -11.52
C ILE A 214 37.51 -5.80 -10.39
N LEU A 215 38.36 -6.81 -10.59
CA LEU A 215 39.32 -7.29 -9.59
C LEU A 215 40.76 -6.76 -9.79
N GLY A 216 40.91 -5.63 -10.49
CA GLY A 216 42.19 -4.96 -10.71
C GLY A 216 43.04 -4.79 -9.43
N ALA A 217 44.17 -5.52 -9.40
CA ALA A 217 45.39 -5.26 -8.64
C ALA A 217 45.37 -5.32 -7.09
N LYS A 218 44.77 -6.35 -6.48
CA LYS A 218 45.05 -6.68 -5.06
C LYS A 218 45.31 -8.15 -4.70
N LEU A 219 45.80 -8.96 -5.64
CA LEU A 219 46.34 -10.30 -5.36
C LEU A 219 47.65 -10.55 -6.11
N LYS A 220 48.66 -9.72 -5.86
CA LYS A 220 50.08 -10.11 -5.95
C LYS A 220 50.78 -9.53 -4.73
N GLY A 221 51.03 -10.41 -3.77
CA GLY A 221 51.64 -10.18 -2.47
C GLY A 221 51.47 -11.44 -1.65
#